data_AF-A0A1I0ZZ05-F1
#
_entry.id   AF-A0A1I0ZZ05-F1
#
_cell.length_a   1.000
_cell.length_b   1.000
_cell.length_c   1.000
_cell.angle_alpha   90.00
_cell.angle_beta   90.00
_cell.angle_gamma   90.00
#
_symmetry.space_group_name_H-M   'P 1'
#
loop_
_entity.id
_entity.type
_entity.pdbx_description
1 polymer ?
#
loop_
_entity_poly.entity_id
_entity_poly.type
_entity_poly.pdbx_seq_one_letter_code
_entity_poly.pdbx_strand_id
1 'polypeptide(L)' 'MKKGKFFKKVSLFLFALTTLCIVGGAGANIKTAIARPVCTCPSPDIETVYHENGFTRYHCRNCGWFYDFKY' A
#
# COMPACT_ATOMS: atom_id res chain seq x y z
N MET A 1 21.18 9.17 -48.09
CA MET A 1 20.33 9.60 -46.96
C MET A 1 19.85 8.37 -46.16
N LYS A 2 20.40 8.09 -44.96
CA LYS A 2 19.97 6.98 -44.07
C LYS A 2 19.41 7.48 -42.71
N LYS A 3 18.83 8.69 -42.69
CA LYS A 3 18.37 9.37 -41.44
C LYS A 3 17.09 8.77 -40.83
N GLY A 4 16.25 8.08 -41.61
CA GLY A 4 14.93 7.62 -41.15
C GLY A 4 14.92 6.46 -40.16
N LYS A 5 15.97 5.61 -40.13
CA LYS A 5 16.00 4.42 -39.25
C LYS A 5 16.43 4.74 -37.82
N PHE A 6 17.11 5.86 -37.58
CA PHE A 6 17.61 6.25 -36.27
C PHE A 6 16.52 6.90 -35.41
N PHE A 7 15.69 7.76 -36.00
CA PHE A 7 14.58 8.44 -35.31
C PHE A 7 13.52 7.48 -34.75
N LYS A 8 13.22 6.38 -35.46
CA LYS A 8 12.27 5.37 -34.96
C LYS A 8 12.75 4.66 -33.69
N LYS A 9 14.06 4.43 -33.55
CA LYS A 9 14.64 3.74 -32.38
C LYS A 9 14.63 4.61 -31.12
N VAL A 10 14.89 5.91 -31.29
CA VAL A 10 14.86 6.89 -30.19
C VAL A 10 13.43 7.06 -29.67
N SER A 11 12.45 7.12 -30.57
CA SER A 11 11.04 7.22 -30.19
C SER A 11 10.57 6.00 -29.39
N LEU A 12 10.92 4.78 -29.82
CA LEU A 12 10.54 3.56 -29.09
C LEU A 12 11.17 3.50 -27.69
N PHE A 13 12.41 3.97 -27.55
CA PHE A 13 13.12 3.98 -26.27
C PHE A 13 12.51 4.98 -25.28
N LEU A 14 12.11 6.16 -25.76
CA LEU A 14 11.41 7.17 -24.96
C LEU A 14 10.05 6.66 -24.47
N PHE A 15 9.28 5.99 -25.34
CA PHE A 15 7.99 5.39 -24.95
C PHE A 15 8.15 4.25 -23.94
N ALA A 16 9.18 3.40 -24.08
CA ALA A 16 9.45 2.34 -23.12
C ALA A 16 9.85 2.88 -21.74
N LEU A 17 10.69 3.93 -21.71
CA LEU A 17 11.15 4.54 -20.46
C LEU A 17 10.00 5.20 -19.68
N THR A 18 9.09 5.89 -20.37
CA THR A 18 7.93 6.52 -19.72
C THR A 18 6.95 5.49 -19.17
N THR A 19 6.70 4.40 -19.89
CA THR A 19 5.85 3.31 -19.36
C THR A 19 6.45 2.64 -18.12
N LEU A 20 7.78 2.48 -18.06
CA LEU A 20 8.45 1.88 -16.91
C LEU A 20 8.39 2.79 -15.68
N CYS A 21 8.52 4.11 -15.84
CA CYS A 21 8.37 5.05 -14.72
C CYS A 21 6.94 5.12 -14.17
N ILE A 22 5.92 5.03 -15.04
CA ILE A 22 4.51 5.07 -14.61
C ILE A 22 4.13 3.78 -13.88
N VAL A 23 4.49 2.61 -14.43
CA VAL A 23 4.16 1.32 -13.81
C VAL A 23 5.06 1.03 -12.59
N GLY A 24 6.35 1.38 -12.66
CA GLY A 24 7.29 1.23 -11.56
C GLY A 24 7.04 2.20 -10.40
N GLY A 25 6.54 3.40 -10.67
CA GLY A 25 6.16 4.37 -9.65
C GLY A 25 4.87 4.01 -8.89
N ALA A 26 3.96 3.26 -9.51
CA ALA A 26 2.70 2.85 -8.89
C ALA A 26 2.85 1.65 -7.93
N GLY A 27 3.96 0.92 -7.97
CA GLY A 27 4.17 -0.29 -7.18
C GLY A 27 4.60 -0.06 -5.72
N ALA A 28 4.99 1.15 -5.33
CA ALA A 28 5.70 1.38 -4.06
C ALA A 28 4.80 1.75 -2.86
N ASN A 29 3.50 1.97 -3.05
CA ASN A 29 2.61 2.43 -1.97
C ASN A 29 1.25 1.74 -1.99
N ILE A 30 1.24 0.41 -2.16
CA ILE A 30 0.04 -0.37 -1.87
C ILE A 30 -0.08 -0.41 -0.34
N LYS A 31 -0.84 0.53 0.25
CA LYS A 31 -1.26 0.40 1.64
C LYS A 31 -2.08 -0.88 1.71
N THR A 32 -1.48 -1.96 2.20
CA THR A 32 -2.16 -3.23 2.41
C THR A 32 -3.34 -2.94 3.35
N ALA A 33 -4.55 -3.14 2.84
CA ALA A 33 -5.75 -3.02 3.67
C ALA A 33 -5.73 -4.19 4.66
N ILE A 34 -5.43 -3.90 5.92
CA ILE A 34 -5.39 -4.89 6.97
C ILE A 34 -6.77 -5.01 7.58
N ALA A 35 -7.28 -6.25 7.65
CA ALA A 35 -8.53 -6.53 8.33
C ALA A 35 -8.40 -6.14 9.80
N ARG A 36 -9.30 -5.25 10.27
CA ARG A 36 -9.37 -4.90 11.69
C ARG A 36 -9.78 -6.14 12.50
N PRO A 37 -9.16 -6.41 13.66
CA PRO A 37 -9.60 -7.49 14.54
C PRO A 37 -11.04 -7.25 15.00
N VAL A 38 -11.76 -8.31 15.39
CA VAL A 38 -13.08 -8.22 16.02
C VAL A 38 -12.99 -8.78 17.45
N CYS A 39 -13.50 -8.08 18.45
CA CYS A 39 -13.60 -8.61 19.81
C CYS A 39 -14.87 -9.47 19.97
N THR A 40 -14.77 -10.57 20.71
CA THR A 40 -15.82 -11.62 20.84
C THR A 40 -16.88 -11.32 21.90
N CYS A 41 -17.03 -10.07 22.30
CA CYS A 41 -17.90 -9.68 23.40
C CYS A 41 -19.25 -9.12 22.93
N PRO A 42 -20.27 -9.06 23.82
CA PRO A 42 -21.56 -8.49 23.48
C PRO A 42 -21.38 -7.01 23.13
N SER A 43 -21.73 -6.63 21.89
CA SER A 43 -21.51 -5.29 21.32
C SER A 43 -20.02 -4.90 21.20
N PRO A 44 -19.29 -5.41 20.19
CA PRO A 44 -17.89 -5.04 20.00
C PRO A 44 -17.76 -3.58 19.54
N ASP A 45 -16.99 -2.77 20.28
CA ASP A 45 -16.60 -1.41 19.89
C ASP A 45 -15.07 -1.31 19.90
N ILE A 46 -14.48 -1.19 18.70
CA ILE A 46 -13.03 -1.31 18.49
C ILE A 46 -12.48 0.02 18.01
N GLU A 47 -11.51 0.53 18.74
CA GLU A 47 -10.79 1.74 18.41
C GLU A 47 -9.30 1.45 18.20
N THR A 48 -8.67 2.19 17.30
CA THR A 48 -7.20 2.17 17.15
C THR A 48 -6.62 3.14 18.17
N VAL A 49 -5.84 2.64 19.13
CA VAL A 49 -5.24 3.46 20.18
C VAL A 49 -3.85 3.93 19.77
N TYR A 50 -3.10 3.10 19.05
CA TYR A 50 -1.74 3.42 18.64
C TYR A 50 -1.44 2.84 17.27
N HIS A 51 -0.81 3.64 16.42
CA HIS A 51 -0.40 3.26 15.07
C HIS A 51 1.03 3.76 14.83
N GLU A 52 1.95 2.83 14.64
CA GLU A 52 3.35 3.06 14.33
C GLU A 52 3.76 2.21 13.12
N ASN A 53 4.82 2.59 12.41
CA ASN A 53 5.29 1.80 11.28
C ASN A 53 5.68 0.38 11.73
N GLY A 54 4.92 -0.61 11.28
CA GLY A 54 5.12 -2.02 11.66
C GLY A 54 4.23 -2.52 12.80
N PHE A 55 3.44 -1.63 13.43
CA PHE A 55 2.67 -1.99 14.62
C PHE A 55 1.38 -1.19 14.77
N THR A 56 0.29 -1.85 15.16
CA THR A 56 -0.97 -1.19 15.51
C THR A 56 -1.61 -1.86 16.70
N ARG A 57 -1.92 -1.07 17.72
CA ARG A 57 -2.67 -1.52 18.90
C ARG A 57 -4.12 -1.10 18.77
N TYR A 58 -5.00 -2.09 18.81
CA TYR A 58 -6.44 -1.92 18.90
C TYR A 58 -6.89 -2.12 20.35
N HIS A 59 -7.91 -1.38 20.75
CA HIS A 59 -8.56 -1.53 22.04
C HIS A 59 -10.05 -1.75 21.81
N CYS A 60 -10.61 -2.75 22.49
CA CYS A 60 -12.04 -2.99 22.50
C CYS A 60 -12.65 -2.33 23.74
N ARG A 61 -13.32 -1.19 23.54
CA ARG A 61 -13.78 -0.30 24.61
C ARG A 61 -14.73 -0.99 25.59
N ASN A 62 -15.65 -1.80 25.05
CA ASN A 62 -16.68 -2.46 25.86
C ASN A 62 -16.14 -3.61 26.71
N CYS A 63 -14.95 -4.12 26.39
CA CYS A 63 -14.48 -5.41 26.90
C CYS A 63 -13.08 -5.30 27.50
N GLY A 64 -12.47 -4.11 27.44
CA GLY A 64 -11.15 -3.78 28.00
C GLY A 64 -10.02 -4.58 27.37
N TRP A 65 -10.25 -5.20 26.22
CA TRP A 65 -9.28 -6.08 25.58
C TRP A 65 -8.38 -5.29 24.63
N PHE A 66 -7.09 -5.64 24.61
CA PHE A 66 -6.10 -5.03 23.72
C PHE A 66 -5.58 -6.06 22.72
N TYR A 67 -5.42 -5.63 21.48
CA TYR A 67 -4.81 -6.42 20.42
C TYR A 67 -3.66 -5.69 19.78
N ASP A 68 -2.55 -6.40 19.71
CA ASP A 68 -1.30 -5.93 19.15
C ASP A 68 -1.09 -6.59 17.80
N PHE A 69 -1.39 -5.85 16.72
CA PHE A 69 -1.15 -6.30 15.37
C PHE A 69 0.21 -5.82 14.88
N LYS A 70 1.10 -6.74 14.51
CA LYS A 70 2.38 -6.45 13.89
C LYS A 70 2.29 -6.75 12.39
N TYR A 71 2.82 -5.84 11.59
CA TYR A 71 2.79 -5.89 10.12
C TYR A 71 3.96 -6.72 9.59
#